data_AF-A0A350LT07-F1
#
_entry.id   AF-A0A350LT07-F1
#
_cell.length_a   1.000
_cell.length_b   1.000
_cell.length_c   1.000
_cell.angle_alpha   90.00
_cell.angle_beta   90.00
_cell.angle_gamma   90.00
#
_symmetry.space_group_name_H-M   'P 1'
#
loop_
_entity.id
_entity.type
_entity.pdbx_description
1 polymer ?
#
loop_
_entity_poly.entity_id
_entity_poly.type
_entity_poly.pdbx_seq_one_letter_code
_entity_poly.pdbx_strand_id
1 'polypeptide(L)'
;MRGRVGEEVSFGGITFRRYRGGLGFGVPTDKAYFYPEGVEGLFEIYYAPADTFETVNTVGLPLYARMIPDRDRDEWVRLEIESNPLPICTRPQVLRSARRT
;
A
#
# COMPACT_ATOMS: atom_id res chain seq x y z
N MET A 1 11.34 -4.59 27.61
CA MET A 1 11.17 -5.17 26.25
C MET A 1 12.31 -4.65 25.38
N ARG A 2 13.41 -5.40 25.25
CA ARG A 2 14.65 -4.94 24.57
C ARG A 2 14.55 -5.20 23.06
N GLY A 3 14.55 -4.14 22.25
CA GLY A 3 14.64 -4.24 20.78
C GLY A 3 15.99 -4.81 20.36
N ARG A 4 15.98 -5.67 19.34
CA ARG A 4 17.17 -6.33 18.80
C ARG A 4 18.12 -5.27 18.23
N VAL A 5 19.30 -5.12 18.83
CA VAL A 5 20.37 -4.24 18.36
C VAL A 5 20.80 -4.72 16.97
N GLY A 6 20.43 -4.02 15.89
CA GLY A 6 20.89 -4.33 14.53
C GLY A 6 19.95 -4.00 13.37
N GLU A 7 18.69 -3.65 13.60
CA GLU A 7 17.76 -3.33 12.50
C GLU A 7 17.49 -1.83 12.31
N GLU A 8 17.76 -1.03 13.34
CA GLU A 8 17.47 0.40 13.36
C GLU A 8 18.64 1.17 13.94
N VAL A 9 19.02 2.29 13.31
CA VAL A 9 20.02 3.23 13.82
C VAL A 9 19.51 4.65 13.61
N SER A 10 19.58 5.48 14.65
CA SER A 10 19.20 6.89 14.57
C SER A 10 20.44 7.78 14.51
N PHE A 11 20.47 8.71 13.57
CA PHE A 11 21.57 9.67 13.40
C PHE A 11 21.04 10.98 12.82
N GLY A 12 21.40 12.12 13.42
CA GLY A 12 21.03 13.44 12.91
C GLY A 12 19.52 13.69 12.82
N GLY A 13 18.73 13.10 13.71
CA GLY A 13 17.26 13.18 13.67
C GLY A 13 16.59 12.28 12.63
N ILE A 14 17.37 11.47 11.90
CA ILE A 14 16.87 10.47 10.94
C ILE A 14 16.99 9.09 11.56
N THR A 15 15.91 8.30 11.46
CA THR A 15 15.92 6.89 11.84
C THR A 15 16.05 6.03 10.60
N PHE A 16 17.17 5.31 10.50
CA PHE A 16 17.46 4.39 9.41
C PHE A 16 17.03 2.99 9.81
N ARG A 17 16.17 2.37 8.99
CA ARG A 17 15.69 1.00 9.20
C ARG A 17 16.16 0.10 8.07
N ARG A 18 16.71 -1.07 8.41
CA ARG A 18 17.06 -2.08 7.42
C ARG A 18 15.81 -2.80 6.95
N TYR A 19 15.28 -2.40 5.79
CA TYR A 19 14.17 -3.07 5.15
C TYR A 19 14.65 -4.35 4.43
N ARG A 20 14.25 -5.53 4.94
CA ARG A 20 14.66 -6.83 4.37
C ARG A 20 13.91 -7.21 3.08
N GLY A 21 12.85 -6.47 2.75
CA GLY A 21 12.04 -6.76 1.57
C GLY A 21 11.25 -8.07 1.67
N GLY A 22 10.55 -8.40 0.58
CA GLY A 22 9.77 -9.62 0.39
C GLY A 22 8.95 -9.56 -0.90
N LEU A 23 8.64 -10.73 -1.49
CA LEU A 23 7.73 -10.85 -2.65
C LEU A 23 8.06 -9.91 -3.85
N GLY A 24 9.34 -9.66 -4.10
CA GLY A 24 9.79 -8.78 -5.19
C GLY A 24 9.90 -7.29 -4.84
N PHE A 25 9.52 -6.90 -3.62
CA PHE A 25 9.66 -5.54 -3.11
C PHE A 25 10.89 -5.44 -2.20
N GLY A 26 11.68 -4.37 -2.36
CA GLY A 26 12.88 -4.18 -1.57
C GLY A 26 13.56 -2.85 -1.83
N VAL A 27 14.51 -2.51 -0.96
CA VAL A 27 15.42 -1.38 -1.16
C VAL A 27 16.72 -1.96 -1.75
N PRO A 28 17.18 -1.48 -2.92
CA PRO A 28 18.44 -1.95 -3.50
C PRO A 28 19.62 -1.77 -2.54
N THR A 29 20.60 -2.67 -2.60
CA THR A 29 21.74 -2.68 -1.65
C THR A 29 22.62 -1.44 -1.70
N ASP A 30 22.58 -0.69 -2.81
CA ASP A 30 23.31 0.56 -3.01
C ASP A 30 22.44 1.81 -2.82
N LYS A 31 21.18 1.68 -2.38
CA LYS A 31 20.24 2.79 -2.21
C LYS A 31 19.68 2.90 -0.80
N ALA A 32 19.20 4.09 -0.48
CA ALA A 32 18.33 4.36 0.67
C ALA A 32 17.20 5.30 0.23
N TYR A 33 16.02 5.17 0.84
CA TYR A 33 14.88 6.06 0.63
C TYR A 33 14.55 6.77 1.94
N PHE A 34 14.24 8.06 1.85
CA PHE A 34 13.89 8.91 2.97
C PHE A 34 12.50 9.49 2.75
N TYR A 35 11.72 9.45 3.82
CA TYR A 35 10.42 10.07 3.90
C TYR A 35 10.22 10.55 5.35
N PRO A 36 9.49 11.65 5.58
CA PRO A 36 9.16 12.10 6.92
C PRO A 36 8.08 11.19 7.52
N GLU A 37 8.19 10.92 8.81
CA GLU A 37 7.17 10.21 9.61
C GLU A 37 6.38 11.20 10.46
N GLY A 38 5.15 10.84 10.82
CA GLY A 38 4.29 11.67 11.67
C GLY A 38 3.61 12.85 10.98
N VAL A 39 3.63 12.91 9.65
CA VAL A 39 2.89 13.92 8.86
C VAL A 39 1.54 13.34 8.48
N GLU A 40 0.48 13.87 9.08
CA GLU A 40 -0.90 13.51 8.76
C GLU A 40 -1.24 13.83 7.29
N GLY A 41 -1.96 12.93 6.61
CA GLY A 41 -2.34 13.11 5.22
C GLY A 41 -1.19 12.97 4.21
N LEU A 42 0.01 12.57 4.62
CA LEU A 42 1.13 12.46 3.69
C LEU A 42 1.03 11.25 2.77
N PHE A 43 0.68 10.11 3.34
CA PHE A 43 0.48 8.86 2.62
C PHE A 43 -0.96 8.42 2.82
N GLU A 44 -1.73 8.42 1.74
CA GLU A 44 -3.15 8.11 1.76
C GLU A 44 -3.47 7.06 0.69
N ILE A 45 -4.50 6.26 0.92
CA ILE A 45 -5.01 5.31 -0.07
C ILE A 45 -6.42 5.75 -0.43
N TYR A 46 -6.58 6.21 -1.66
CA TYR A 46 -7.89 6.47 -2.25
C TYR A 46 -8.39 5.22 -2.96
N TYR A 47 -9.70 5.09 -3.11
CA TYR A 47 -10.30 3.94 -3.79
C TYR A 47 -11.15 4.42 -4.94
N ALA A 48 -10.99 3.77 -6.10
CA ALA A 48 -11.93 3.92 -7.20
C ALA A 48 -13.14 3.00 -6.97
N PRO A 49 -14.31 3.32 -7.56
CA PRO A 49 -15.45 2.42 -7.56
C PRO A 49 -15.12 1.09 -8.26
N ALA A 50 -15.89 0.05 -7.96
CA ALA A 50 -15.79 -1.21 -8.68
C ALA A 50 -16.26 -1.06 -10.13
N ASP A 51 -15.73 -1.91 -11.02
CA ASP A 51 -16.03 -1.92 -12.46
C ASP A 51 -17.38 -2.61 -12.76
N THR A 52 -18.44 -2.14 -12.11
CA THR A 52 -19.78 -2.70 -12.21
C THR A 52 -20.81 -1.61 -12.48
N PHE A 53 -21.91 -1.97 -13.15
CA PHE A 53 -23.00 -1.03 -13.40
C PHE A 53 -23.69 -0.52 -12.13
N GLU A 54 -23.61 -1.27 -11.03
CA GLU A 54 -24.19 -0.85 -9.74
C GLU A 54 -23.36 0.25 -9.08
N THR A 55 -22.05 0.18 -9.24
CA THR A 55 -21.08 1.06 -8.57
C THR A 55 -20.52 2.16 -9.47
N VAL A 56 -20.91 2.19 -10.74
CA VAL A 56 -20.50 3.26 -11.66
C VAL A 56 -20.97 4.61 -11.14
N ASN A 57 -20.08 5.61 -11.15
CA ASN A 57 -20.32 6.95 -10.61
C ASN A 57 -20.66 7.02 -9.10
N THR A 58 -20.37 5.98 -8.31
CA THR A 58 -20.48 6.06 -6.83
C THR A 58 -19.15 6.43 -6.19
N VAL A 59 -19.14 6.62 -4.87
CA VAL A 59 -17.88 6.72 -4.11
C VAL A 59 -17.22 5.34 -4.06
N GLY A 60 -15.89 5.32 -4.21
CA GLY A 60 -15.10 4.10 -4.11
C GLY A 60 -15.03 3.56 -2.68
N LEU A 61 -15.19 2.25 -2.53
CA LEU A 61 -15.06 1.54 -1.27
C LEU A 61 -13.73 0.76 -1.22
N PRO A 62 -13.18 0.52 -0.02
CA PRO A 62 -11.96 -0.26 0.12
C PRO A 62 -12.06 -1.69 -0.43
N LEU A 63 -13.26 -2.28 -0.37
CA LEU A 63 -13.51 -3.65 -0.79
C LEU A 63 -14.96 -3.79 -1.25
N TYR A 64 -15.14 -4.44 -2.40
CA TYR A 64 -16.43 -4.89 -2.89
C TYR A 64 -16.45 -6.41 -2.88
N ALA A 65 -17.52 -7.00 -2.37
CA ALA A 65 -17.71 -8.44 -2.37
C ALA A 65 -19.10 -8.75 -2.95
N ARG A 66 -19.15 -9.66 -3.92
CA ARG A 66 -20.40 -10.08 -4.56
C ARG A 66 -20.48 -11.59 -4.69
N MET A 67 -21.71 -12.09 -4.58
CA MET A 67 -22.07 -13.47 -4.85
C MET A 67 -22.85 -13.51 -6.14
N ILE A 68 -22.34 -14.23 -7.13
CA ILE A 68 -23.02 -14.46 -8.41
C ILE A 68 -23.56 -15.89 -8.37
N PRO A 69 -24.88 -16.09 -8.19
CA PRO A 69 -25.47 -17.42 -8.21
C PRO A 69 -25.42 -18.02 -9.61
N ASP A 70 -25.39 -19.34 -9.67
CA ASP A 70 -25.56 -20.08 -10.92
C ASP A 70 -26.93 -19.77 -11.54
N ARG A 71 -26.93 -19.34 -12.79
CA ARG A 71 -28.14 -18.98 -13.53
C ARG A 71 -28.78 -20.17 -14.25
N ASP A 72 -28.05 -21.26 -14.42
CA ASP A 72 -28.48 -22.38 -15.24
C ASP A 72 -29.02 -23.53 -14.41
N ARG A 73 -28.34 -23.89 -13.31
CA ARG A 73 -28.68 -25.09 -12.51
C ARG A 73 -28.87 -24.85 -11.02
N ASP A 74 -28.64 -23.63 -10.52
CA ASP A 74 -28.72 -23.29 -9.08
C ASP A 74 -27.79 -24.18 -8.21
N GLU A 75 -26.65 -24.61 -8.76
CA GLU A 75 -25.76 -25.59 -8.11
C GLU A 75 -24.50 -24.99 -7.49
N TRP A 76 -24.16 -23.74 -7.83
CA TRP A 76 -22.96 -23.07 -7.32
C TRP A 76 -23.16 -21.56 -7.14
N VAL A 77 -22.23 -20.95 -6.41
CA VAL A 77 -22.10 -19.49 -6.28
C VAL A 77 -20.65 -19.10 -6.53
N ARG A 78 -20.44 -18.06 -7.34
CA ARG A 78 -19.12 -17.47 -7.55
C ARG A 78 -18.99 -16.25 -6.67
N LEU A 79 -18.04 -16.31 -5.75
CA LEU A 79 -17.61 -15.17 -4.97
C LEU A 79 -16.61 -14.35 -5.77
N GLU A 80 -16.88 -13.06 -5.92
CA GLU A 80 -15.93 -12.12 -6.49
C GLU A 80 -15.64 -11.02 -5.48
N ILE A 81 -14.36 -10.73 -5.32
CA ILE A 81 -13.86 -9.69 -4.44
C ILE A 81 -13.01 -8.76 -5.28
N GLU A 82 -13.33 -7.47 -5.21
CA GLU A 82 -12.67 -6.43 -5.99
C GLU A 82 -12.23 -5.28 -5.07
N SER A 83 -11.06 -4.72 -5.35
CA SER A 83 -10.55 -3.53 -4.70
C SER A 83 -9.68 -2.77 -5.69
N ASN A 84 -9.93 -1.47 -5.82
CA ASN A 84 -9.23 -0.59 -6.74
C ASN A 84 -8.48 0.51 -5.97
N PRO A 85 -7.42 0.17 -5.20
CA PRO A 85 -6.68 1.12 -4.39
C PRO A 85 -5.72 1.97 -5.24
N LEU A 86 -5.60 3.24 -4.87
CA LEU A 86 -4.62 4.19 -5.39
C LEU A 86 -3.83 4.78 -4.21
N PRO A 87 -2.72 4.13 -3.81
CA PRO A 87 -1.82 4.67 -2.80
C PRO A 87 -1.09 5.89 -3.35
N ILE A 88 -1.18 7.03 -2.67
CA ILE A 88 -0.52 8.28 -3.07
C ILE A 88 0.29 8.90 -1.94
N CYS A 89 1.34 9.63 -2.34
CA CYS A 89 2.00 10.61 -1.49
C CYS A 89 1.49 12.01 -1.88
N THR A 90 0.79 12.70 -0.97
CA THR A 90 0.18 14.01 -1.27
C THR A 90 1.22 15.11 -1.51
N ARG A 91 2.45 14.92 -1.02
CA ARG A 91 3.57 15.85 -1.19
C ARG A 91 4.81 15.10 -1.70
N PRO A 92 4.85 14.68 -2.98
CA PRO A 92 5.90 13.78 -3.49
C PRO A 92 7.32 14.35 -3.38
N GLN A 93 7.47 15.68 -3.27
CA GLN A 93 8.76 16.34 -3.14
C GLN A 93 9.51 16.01 -1.84
N VAL A 94 8.83 15.49 -0.82
CA VAL A 94 9.46 15.09 0.45
C VAL A 94 10.18 13.74 0.34
N LEU A 95 9.92 12.98 -0.73
CA LEU A 95 10.58 11.71 -0.98
C LEU A 95 11.99 11.97 -1.52
N ARG A 96 13.00 11.48 -0.81
CA ARG A 96 14.41 11.61 -1.21
C ARG A 96 15.06 10.23 -1.29
N SER A 97 16.07 10.10 -2.14
CA SER A 97 16.87 8.88 -2.25
C SER A 97 18.36 9.21 -2.06
N ALA A 98 19.09 8.33 -1.39
CA ALA A 98 20.55 8.32 -1.41
C ALA A 98 21.07 7.09 -2.15
N ARG A 99 22.33 7.19 -2.57
CA ARG A 99 23.07 6.11 -3.21
C ARG A 99 24.47 6.03 -2.61
N ARG A 100 25.00 4.82 -2.46
CA ARG A 100 26.40 4.59 -2.08
C ARG A 100 27.31 5.11 -3.21
N THR A 101 28.20 6.04 -2.86
CA THR A 101 29.25 6.55 -3.78
C THR A 101 30.47 5.65 -3.80
#